data_AF-A0A3Q1FHR4-F1
#
_entry.id   AF-A0A3Q1FHR4-F1
#
_cell.length_a   1.000
_cell.length_b   1.000
_cell.length_c   1.000
_cell.angle_alpha   90.00
_cell.angle_beta   90.00
_cell.angle_gamma   90.00
#
_symmetry.space_group_name_H-M   'P 1'
#
loop_
_entity.id
_entity.type
_entity.pdbx_description
1 polymer ?
#
loop_
_entity_poly.entity_id
_entity_poly.type
_entity_poly.pdbx_seq_one_letter_code
_entity_poly.pdbx_strand_id
1 'polypeptide(L)'
;MTLEGHETAEKLNCKEIIEGLAKVLKKHTGLRNILPITTAKVPIVKFEHRQSGLEGDISLYNTLAQHNTRMLATYAALDPRVQFLGYTMKVFAKIFDGKTVPQRMVDGWNAFFCDDLENLRQHLSEQQPNTESVGELWLGLLRFYTEEFDFKEHVISIRQRKRLTTFEKQWTSKCIAIEDPFDLNHNLGAGVSRKMTNFIMKAFINGRKLFGTPFYPDYFFDSKVLTDGELAPNDRCCRICGKIGHYMKDCPKRRRLFSLRSQKYFCQYEDIKEEEREPKDRRCFQCGDMGHVRRDCPEYRHLKQRTPGAPGKHNVHLRCSTLISA
;
A
#
# COMPACT_ATOMS: atom_id res chain seq x y z
N MET A 1 -4.52 6.81 -19.22
CA MET A 1 -4.70 6.83 -20.69
C MET A 1 -5.93 6.04 -21.07
N THR A 2 -6.58 6.48 -22.13
CA THR A 2 -7.66 5.80 -22.85
C THR A 2 -7.23 5.69 -24.32
N LEU A 3 -7.84 4.78 -25.07
CA LEU A 3 -7.57 4.58 -26.49
C LEU A 3 -8.81 5.00 -27.27
N GLU A 4 -8.61 5.77 -28.34
CA GLU A 4 -9.71 6.19 -29.20
C GLU A 4 -10.40 4.96 -29.82
N GLY A 5 -11.73 5.02 -29.94
CA GLY A 5 -12.54 3.90 -30.41
C GLY A 5 -12.83 2.80 -29.37
N HIS A 6 -12.36 2.96 -28.12
CA HIS A 6 -12.62 2.01 -27.03
C HIS A 6 -13.18 2.74 -25.79
N GLU A 7 -14.39 2.38 -25.37
CA GLU A 7 -15.00 2.95 -24.16
C GLU A 7 -14.46 2.33 -22.86
N THR A 8 -14.11 1.03 -22.90
CA THR A 8 -13.64 0.26 -21.73
C THR A 8 -12.39 -0.57 -22.06
N ALA A 9 -11.74 -1.06 -21.01
CA ALA A 9 -10.58 -1.95 -21.13
C ALA A 9 -10.90 -3.44 -21.25
N GLU A 10 -12.17 -3.86 -21.23
CA GLU A 10 -12.56 -5.28 -21.15
C GLU A 10 -12.03 -6.14 -22.30
N LYS A 11 -11.93 -5.56 -23.50
CA LYS A 11 -11.45 -6.25 -24.71
C LYS A 11 -9.97 -5.99 -25.01
N LEU A 12 -9.26 -5.30 -24.12
CA LEU A 12 -7.88 -4.88 -24.33
C LEU A 12 -6.91 -5.76 -23.56
N ASN A 13 -5.79 -6.14 -24.20
CA ASN A 13 -4.68 -6.75 -23.49
C ASN A 13 -3.87 -5.67 -22.74
N CYS A 14 -4.36 -5.29 -21.55
CA CYS A 14 -3.78 -4.23 -20.73
C CYS A 14 -2.29 -4.44 -20.45
N LYS A 15 -1.86 -5.69 -20.28
CA LYS A 15 -0.46 -6.03 -20.01
C LYS A 15 0.42 -5.70 -21.21
N GLU A 16 0.03 -6.16 -22.40
CA GLU A 16 0.79 -5.89 -23.63
C GLU A 16 0.82 -4.40 -23.96
N ILE A 17 -0.29 -3.68 -23.75
CA ILE A 17 -0.36 -2.23 -23.96
C ILE A 17 0.63 -1.51 -23.02
N ILE A 18 0.65 -1.86 -21.74
CA ILE A 18 1.56 -1.25 -20.75
C ILE A 18 3.03 -1.58 -21.06
N GLU A 19 3.33 -2.81 -21.49
CA GLU A 19 4.68 -3.19 -21.92
C GLU A 19 5.11 -2.48 -23.21
N GLY A 20 4.20 -2.34 -24.18
CA GLY A 20 4.40 -1.58 -25.42
C GLY A 20 4.65 -0.11 -25.13
N LEU A 21 3.81 0.51 -24.30
CA LEU A 21 3.98 1.88 -23.83
C LEU A 21 5.34 2.10 -23.18
N ALA A 22 5.77 1.20 -22.29
CA ALA A 22 7.07 1.30 -21.65
C ALA A 22 8.23 1.25 -22.67
N LYS A 23 8.09 0.51 -23.78
CA LYS A 23 9.10 0.52 -24.88
C LYS A 23 9.14 1.86 -25.59
N VAL A 24 7.98 2.51 -25.81
CA VAL A 24 7.90 3.84 -26.42
C VAL A 24 8.50 4.91 -25.50
N LEU A 25 8.09 4.93 -24.23
CA LEU A 25 8.57 5.92 -23.25
C LEU A 25 10.08 5.84 -22.99
N LYS A 26 10.69 4.65 -23.14
CA LYS A 26 12.16 4.48 -23.06
C LYS A 26 12.92 5.24 -24.14
N LYS A 27 12.28 5.54 -25.28
CA LYS A 27 12.90 6.33 -26.37
C LYS A 27 12.81 7.83 -26.12
N HIS A 28 11.98 8.28 -25.18
CA HIS A 28 11.76 9.70 -24.92
C HIS A 28 12.93 10.29 -24.12
N THR A 29 13.62 11.28 -24.67
CA THR A 29 14.84 11.89 -24.09
C THR A 29 14.58 12.59 -22.76
N GLY A 30 13.39 13.20 -22.60
CA GLY A 30 12.97 13.88 -21.37
C GLY A 30 12.59 12.97 -20.21
N LEU A 31 12.57 11.64 -20.40
CA LEU A 31 12.18 10.69 -19.35
C LEU A 31 13.36 9.82 -18.89
N ARG A 32 13.31 9.36 -17.65
CA ARG A 32 14.22 8.35 -17.10
C ARG A 32 13.46 7.39 -16.19
N ASN A 33 14.15 6.34 -15.77
CA ASN A 33 13.64 5.38 -14.78
C ASN A 33 12.31 4.69 -15.16
N ILE A 34 12.03 4.51 -16.45
CA ILE A 34 10.81 3.85 -16.95
C ILE A 34 10.69 2.42 -16.38
N LEU A 35 9.59 2.16 -15.66
CA LEU A 35 9.32 0.87 -15.01
C LEU A 35 7.85 0.45 -15.21
N PRO A 36 7.58 -0.54 -16.06
CA PRO A 36 6.25 -1.15 -16.13
C PRO A 36 5.99 -2.03 -14.91
N ILE A 37 4.81 -1.87 -14.31
CA ILE A 37 4.29 -2.68 -13.21
C ILE A 37 2.94 -3.26 -13.67
N THR A 38 3.00 -4.46 -14.24
CA THR A 38 1.84 -5.12 -14.85
C THR A 38 1.12 -6.08 -13.92
N THR A 39 1.69 -6.38 -12.75
CA THR A 39 1.14 -7.34 -11.78
C THR A 39 0.25 -6.70 -10.70
N ALA A 40 0.12 -5.38 -10.69
CA ALA A 40 -0.71 -4.66 -9.72
C ALA A 40 -2.20 -4.70 -10.12
N LYS A 41 -3.11 -4.42 -9.16
CA LYS A 41 -4.57 -4.31 -9.41
C LYS A 41 -4.87 -3.33 -10.55
N VAL A 42 -4.13 -2.23 -10.60
CA VAL A 42 -4.13 -1.28 -11.73
C VAL A 42 -2.74 -1.29 -12.36
N PRO A 43 -2.58 -1.85 -13.57
CA PRO A 43 -1.31 -1.83 -14.29
C PRO A 43 -0.86 -0.39 -14.60
N ILE A 44 0.41 -0.10 -14.34
CA ILE A 44 0.99 1.23 -14.55
C ILE A 44 2.37 1.19 -15.19
N VAL A 45 2.75 2.27 -15.86
CA VAL A 45 4.15 2.59 -16.15
C VAL A 45 4.59 3.75 -15.28
N LYS A 46 5.54 3.50 -14.37
CA LYS A 46 6.21 4.56 -13.61
C LYS A 46 7.32 5.17 -14.46
N PHE A 47 7.50 6.47 -14.35
CA PHE A 47 8.56 7.22 -15.01
C PHE A 47 9.01 8.41 -14.16
N GLU A 48 10.13 8.99 -14.51
CA GLU A 48 10.60 10.24 -13.91
C GLU A 48 10.91 11.25 -15.03
N HIS A 49 10.37 12.45 -14.91
CA HIS A 49 10.61 13.53 -15.86
C HIS A 49 11.91 14.25 -15.50
N ARG A 50 12.85 14.32 -16.45
CA ARG A 50 14.21 14.80 -16.20
C ARG A 50 14.27 16.27 -15.80
N GLN A 51 13.50 17.12 -16.46
CA GLN A 51 13.59 18.58 -16.28
C GLN A 51 12.99 19.01 -14.95
N SER A 52 11.85 18.43 -14.55
CA SER A 52 11.19 18.79 -13.29
C SER A 52 11.62 17.92 -12.11
N GLY A 53 12.27 16.79 -12.35
CA GLY A 53 12.58 15.79 -11.32
C GLY A 53 11.35 15.07 -10.75
N LEU A 54 10.17 15.26 -11.35
CA LEU A 54 8.92 14.69 -10.86
C LEU A 54 8.77 13.23 -11.30
N GLU A 55 8.34 12.38 -10.37
CA GLU A 55 7.89 11.03 -10.68
C GLU A 55 6.43 11.07 -11.16
N GLY A 56 6.09 10.22 -12.12
CA GLY A 56 4.74 10.08 -12.66
C GLY A 56 4.40 8.62 -12.95
N ASP A 57 3.11 8.32 -12.89
CA ASP A 57 2.56 7.00 -13.18
C ASP A 57 1.50 7.13 -14.29
N ILE A 58 1.59 6.29 -15.32
CA ILE A 58 0.55 6.19 -16.35
C ILE A 58 -0.21 4.89 -16.18
N SER A 59 -1.50 4.98 -15.84
CA SER A 59 -2.44 3.85 -15.81
C SER A 59 -3.28 3.78 -17.07
N LEU A 60 -3.81 2.60 -17.39
CA LEU A 60 -4.72 2.35 -18.51
C LEU A 60 -6.16 2.24 -17.98
N TYR A 61 -7.11 2.99 -18.55
CA TYR A 61 -8.55 3.01 -18.18
C TYR A 61 -8.85 3.06 -16.68
N ASN A 62 -8.09 3.82 -15.90
CA ASN A 62 -8.42 4.07 -14.50
C ASN A 62 -9.48 5.19 -14.39
N THR A 63 -10.67 4.92 -14.92
CA THR A 63 -11.79 5.87 -15.07
C THR A 63 -12.36 6.26 -13.70
N LEU A 64 -12.57 5.28 -12.81
CA LEU A 64 -13.06 5.53 -11.43
C LEU A 64 -12.13 6.48 -10.66
N ALA A 65 -10.81 6.39 -10.82
CA ALA A 65 -9.89 7.33 -10.17
C ALA A 65 -10.08 8.77 -10.65
N GLN A 66 -10.51 9.00 -11.90
CA GLN A 66 -10.84 10.34 -12.39
C GLN A 66 -12.10 10.87 -11.70
N HIS A 67 -13.11 10.01 -11.48
CA HIS A 67 -14.31 10.39 -10.74
C HIS A 67 -14.00 10.71 -9.27
N ASN A 68 -13.17 9.88 -8.61
CA ASN A 68 -12.69 10.15 -7.26
C ASN A 68 -11.97 11.51 -7.18
N THR A 69 -11.07 11.77 -8.14
CA THR A 69 -10.34 13.04 -8.20
C THR A 69 -11.28 14.24 -8.33
N ARG A 70 -12.30 14.16 -9.20
CA ARG A 70 -13.28 15.23 -9.35
C ARG A 70 -14.13 15.42 -8.09
N MET A 71 -14.60 14.33 -7.48
CA MET A 71 -15.39 14.39 -6.24
C MET A 71 -14.61 15.06 -5.11
N LEU A 72 -13.35 14.65 -4.93
CA LEU A 72 -12.47 15.26 -3.94
C LEU A 72 -12.25 16.75 -4.23
N ALA A 73 -11.96 17.12 -5.49
CA ALA A 73 -11.80 18.52 -5.89
C ALA A 73 -13.05 19.36 -5.61
N THR A 74 -14.25 18.83 -5.87
CA THR A 74 -15.51 19.49 -5.51
C THR A 74 -15.59 19.72 -4.00
N TYR A 75 -15.29 18.73 -3.16
CA TYR A 75 -15.29 18.93 -1.70
C TYR A 75 -14.28 19.97 -1.22
N ALA A 76 -13.08 20.00 -1.81
CA ALA A 76 -12.09 21.02 -1.52
C ALA A 76 -12.51 22.44 -1.95
N ALA A 77 -13.39 22.56 -2.95
CA ALA A 77 -13.92 23.85 -3.41
C ALA A 77 -15.13 24.34 -2.58
N LEU A 78 -15.77 23.46 -1.80
CA LEU A 78 -16.91 23.81 -0.96
C LEU A 78 -16.50 24.62 0.27
N ASP A 79 -15.43 24.21 0.96
CA ASP A 79 -14.98 24.85 2.19
C ASP A 79 -13.43 24.86 2.26
N PRO A 80 -12.78 26.03 2.43
CA PRO A 80 -11.33 26.14 2.53
C PRO A 80 -10.70 25.25 3.60
N ARG A 81 -11.42 24.94 4.70
CA ARG A 81 -10.94 24.07 5.78
C ARG A 81 -10.66 22.64 5.30
N VAL A 82 -11.34 22.18 4.25
CA VAL A 82 -11.11 20.88 3.59
C VAL A 82 -9.76 20.85 2.90
N GLN A 83 -9.30 21.97 2.37
CA GLN A 83 -7.97 22.02 1.76
C GLN A 83 -6.88 21.88 2.84
N PHE A 84 -7.08 22.51 4.00
CA PHE A 84 -6.12 22.48 5.11
C PHE A 84 -6.07 21.14 5.86
N LEU A 85 -7.23 20.53 6.15
CA LEU A 85 -7.32 19.25 6.88
C LEU A 85 -7.00 18.03 5.99
N GLY A 86 -6.65 18.28 4.73
CA GLY A 86 -6.76 17.30 3.66
C GLY A 86 -8.23 16.94 3.42
N TYR A 87 -8.49 16.08 2.44
CA TYR A 87 -9.83 15.58 2.09
C TYR A 87 -10.50 14.72 3.19
N THR A 88 -10.21 14.99 4.46
CA THR A 88 -10.91 14.51 5.63
C THR A 88 -12.17 15.33 5.83
N MET A 89 -13.11 15.23 4.89
CA MET A 89 -14.45 15.74 5.09
C MET A 89 -15.47 14.61 5.05
N LYS A 90 -16.27 14.54 6.11
CA LYS A 90 -17.27 13.51 6.36
C LYS A 90 -18.67 14.02 6.04
N VAL A 91 -18.87 14.56 4.85
CA VAL A 91 -20.21 14.93 4.34
C VAL A 91 -20.04 15.00 2.82
N PHE A 92 -20.71 14.21 1.97
CA PHE A 92 -22.07 14.45 1.50
C PHE A 92 -22.57 13.26 0.66
N ALA A 93 -22.86 12.17 1.36
CA ALA A 93 -23.67 11.08 0.86
C ALA A 93 -25.08 11.42 0.37
N LYS A 94 -25.60 12.57 0.79
CA LYS A 94 -26.99 12.96 0.62
C LYS A 94 -27.03 14.46 0.35
N ILE A 95 -26.67 14.86 -0.86
CA ILE A 95 -27.35 15.99 -1.49
C ILE A 95 -27.99 15.42 -2.74
N PHE A 96 -29.05 14.65 -2.51
CA PHE A 96 -30.05 14.33 -3.51
C PHE A 96 -31.35 14.08 -2.77
N ASP A 97 -32.21 15.10 -2.75
CA ASP A 97 -33.55 15.06 -2.15
C ASP A 97 -34.61 14.50 -3.12
N GLY A 98 -34.19 14.08 -4.32
CA GLY A 98 -35.07 13.41 -5.27
C GLY A 98 -35.31 11.95 -4.91
N LYS A 99 -36.45 11.41 -5.34
CA LYS A 99 -36.88 10.02 -5.08
C LYS A 99 -35.92 8.96 -5.67
N THR A 100 -35.04 9.31 -6.62
CA THR A 100 -34.16 8.39 -7.35
C THR A 100 -32.75 8.95 -7.57
N VAL A 101 -31.72 8.36 -6.95
CA VAL A 101 -30.32 8.77 -7.15
C VAL A 101 -29.94 8.68 -8.64
N PRO A 102 -29.42 9.76 -9.25
CA PRO A 102 -28.97 9.73 -10.64
C PRO A 102 -27.93 8.62 -10.87
N GLN A 103 -28.02 7.95 -12.01
CA GLN A 103 -27.14 6.85 -12.36
C GLN A 103 -26.10 7.34 -13.36
N ARG A 104 -24.82 7.34 -12.95
CA ARG A 104 -23.68 7.57 -13.81
C ARG A 104 -22.77 6.35 -13.74
N MET A 105 -23.11 5.32 -14.49
CA MET A 105 -22.42 4.03 -14.44
C MET A 105 -21.04 4.10 -15.09
N VAL A 106 -20.00 3.69 -14.36
CA VAL A 106 -18.61 3.56 -14.81
C VAL A 106 -18.04 2.28 -14.23
N ASP A 107 -17.53 1.39 -15.08
CA ASP A 107 -16.98 0.08 -14.68
C ASP A 107 -17.91 -0.73 -13.75
N GLY A 108 -19.23 -0.66 -13.99
CA GLY A 108 -20.24 -1.36 -13.19
C GLY A 108 -20.62 -0.67 -11.86
N TRP A 109 -20.07 0.51 -11.58
CA TRP A 109 -20.35 1.28 -10.37
C TRP A 109 -21.06 2.60 -10.68
N ASN A 110 -22.01 3.01 -9.81
CA ASN A 110 -22.59 4.34 -9.93
C ASN A 110 -21.58 5.39 -9.42
N ALA A 111 -20.90 6.05 -10.36
CA ALA A 111 -19.90 7.08 -10.10
C ALA A 111 -20.50 8.51 -10.09
N PHE A 112 -21.77 8.62 -9.74
CA PHE A 112 -22.47 9.89 -9.55
C PHE A 112 -22.13 10.51 -8.19
N PHE A 113 -21.90 11.81 -8.20
CA PHE A 113 -21.87 12.68 -7.03
C PHE A 113 -22.39 14.05 -7.47
N CYS A 114 -22.93 14.85 -6.55
CA CYS A 114 -23.33 16.22 -6.87
C CYS A 114 -22.07 17.08 -7.03
N ASP A 115 -21.83 17.58 -8.24
CA ASP A 115 -20.70 18.45 -8.58
C ASP A 115 -21.10 19.92 -8.80
N ASP A 116 -22.39 20.24 -8.69
CA ASP A 116 -22.91 21.61 -8.75
C ASP A 116 -22.64 22.35 -7.44
N LEU A 117 -21.55 23.11 -7.42
CA LEU A 117 -21.12 23.87 -6.24
C LEU A 117 -22.14 24.90 -5.77
N GLU A 118 -22.90 25.52 -6.67
CA GLU A 118 -23.87 26.56 -6.29
C GLU A 118 -25.09 25.93 -5.62
N ASN A 119 -25.60 24.84 -6.18
CA ASN A 119 -26.64 24.04 -5.56
C ASN A 119 -26.20 23.52 -4.19
N LEU A 120 -24.98 22.99 -4.09
CA LEU A 120 -24.42 22.50 -2.83
C LEU A 120 -24.32 23.62 -1.78
N ARG A 121 -23.82 24.81 -2.16
CA ARG A 121 -23.71 25.97 -1.27
C ARG A 121 -25.08 26.44 -0.78
N GLN A 122 -26.09 26.44 -1.64
CA GLN A 122 -27.44 26.80 -1.26
C GLN A 122 -27.99 25.84 -0.20
N HIS A 123 -27.95 24.53 -0.44
CA HIS A 123 -28.42 23.53 0.54
C HIS A 123 -27.61 23.56 1.84
N LEU A 124 -26.31 23.85 1.75
CA LEU A 124 -25.45 24.03 2.92
C LEU A 124 -25.84 25.25 3.75
N SER A 125 -26.23 26.35 3.10
CA SER A 125 -26.66 27.57 3.78
C SER A 125 -27.97 27.42 4.55
N GLU A 126 -28.82 26.47 4.15
CA GLU A 126 -30.06 26.13 4.84
C GLU A 126 -29.83 25.33 6.14
N GLN A 127 -28.62 24.79 6.35
CA GLN A 127 -28.22 24.13 7.58
C GLN A 127 -27.38 25.06 8.45
N GLN A 128 -27.39 24.86 9.76
CA GLN A 128 -26.49 25.58 10.66
C GLN A 128 -25.04 25.21 10.31
N PRO A 129 -24.21 26.17 9.85
CA PRO A 129 -22.85 25.87 9.42
C PRO A 129 -21.97 25.54 10.63
N ASN A 130 -21.02 24.62 10.44
CA ASN A 130 -19.97 24.38 11.42
C ASN A 130 -19.03 25.59 11.48
N THR A 131 -18.85 26.18 12.66
CA THR A 131 -18.02 27.38 12.88
C THR A 131 -16.66 27.08 13.51
N GLU A 132 -16.30 25.81 13.68
CA GLU A 132 -15.01 25.41 14.28
C GLU A 132 -13.85 25.81 13.37
N SER A 133 -12.77 26.26 13.99
CA SER A 133 -11.51 26.57 13.33
C SER A 133 -10.82 25.30 12.80
N VAL A 134 -9.86 25.47 11.90
CA VAL A 134 -9.03 24.36 11.39
C VAL A 134 -8.32 23.62 12.53
N GLY A 135 -7.84 24.33 13.55
CA GLY A 135 -7.16 23.74 14.70
C GLY A 135 -8.10 22.87 15.55
N GLU A 136 -9.32 23.36 15.81
CA GLU A 136 -10.35 22.60 16.54
C GLU A 136 -10.74 21.34 15.77
N LEU A 137 -10.98 21.45 14.47
CA LEU A 137 -11.31 20.31 13.62
C LEU A 137 -10.17 19.31 13.50
N TRP A 138 -8.91 19.77 13.43
CA TRP A 138 -7.73 18.91 13.40
C TRP A 138 -7.58 18.10 14.69
N LEU A 139 -7.69 18.75 15.84
CA LEU A 139 -7.65 18.07 17.13
C LEU A 139 -8.87 17.15 17.30
N GLY A 140 -10.05 17.60 16.84
CA GLY A 140 -11.28 16.82 16.80
C GLY A 140 -11.15 15.54 15.98
N LEU A 141 -10.46 15.59 14.82
CA LEU A 141 -10.17 14.42 13.98
C LEU A 141 -9.28 13.42 14.72
N LEU A 142 -8.22 13.89 15.37
CA LEU A 142 -7.31 13.04 16.15
C LEU A 142 -8.05 12.37 17.32
N ARG A 143 -8.89 13.13 18.03
CA ARG A 143 -9.75 12.60 19.11
C ARG A 143 -10.74 11.59 18.56
N PHE A 144 -11.46 11.92 17.50
CA PHE A 144 -12.46 11.05 16.87
C PHE A 144 -11.88 9.68 16.53
N TYR A 145 -10.73 9.63 15.86
CA TYR A 145 -10.10 8.36 15.48
C TYR A 145 -9.35 7.64 16.61
N THR A 146 -9.15 8.26 17.78
CA THR A 146 -8.46 7.59 18.91
C THR A 146 -9.38 7.28 20.09
N GLU A 147 -10.52 7.94 20.20
CA GLU A 147 -11.43 7.84 21.34
C GLU A 147 -12.83 7.37 20.93
N GLU A 148 -13.35 7.80 19.77
CA GLU A 148 -14.77 7.64 19.45
C GLU A 148 -15.07 6.60 18.35
N PHE A 149 -14.21 6.53 17.32
CA PHE A 149 -14.44 5.66 16.18
C PHE A 149 -14.03 4.23 16.46
N ASP A 150 -15.01 3.34 16.55
CA ASP A 150 -14.77 1.91 16.68
C ASP A 150 -14.41 1.28 15.31
N PHE A 151 -13.11 1.11 15.08
CA PHE A 151 -12.56 0.48 13.88
C PHE A 151 -12.92 -1.01 13.71
N LYS A 152 -13.28 -1.70 14.80
CA LYS A 152 -13.67 -3.12 14.74
C LYS A 152 -15.10 -3.25 14.22
N GLU A 153 -15.99 -2.37 14.69
CA GLU A 153 -17.41 -2.43 14.36
C GLU A 153 -17.77 -1.66 13.08
N HIS A 154 -17.04 -0.59 12.74
CA HIS A 154 -17.43 0.32 11.65
C HIS A 154 -16.41 0.43 10.51
N VAL A 155 -16.94 0.68 9.31
CA VAL A 155 -16.19 1.00 8.09
C VAL A 155 -16.19 2.52 7.89
N ILE A 156 -15.03 3.09 7.55
CA ILE A 156 -14.94 4.48 7.13
C ILE A 156 -15.52 4.57 5.71
N SER A 157 -16.67 5.20 5.57
CA SER A 157 -17.34 5.45 4.30
C SER A 157 -17.79 6.91 4.22
N ILE A 158 -17.50 7.55 3.09
CA ILE A 158 -17.93 8.92 2.79
C ILE A 158 -19.14 8.96 1.85
N ARG A 159 -19.54 7.80 1.29
CA ARG A 159 -20.68 7.66 0.38
C ARG A 159 -22.02 7.72 1.09
N GLN A 160 -22.08 7.37 2.38
CA GLN A 160 -23.31 7.38 3.17
C GLN A 160 -23.15 8.06 4.54
N ARG A 161 -24.19 8.77 5.01
CA ARG A 161 -24.23 9.34 6.37
C ARG A 161 -24.50 8.26 7.42
N LYS A 162 -25.33 7.26 7.09
CA LYS A 162 -25.61 6.12 7.97
C LYS A 162 -24.31 5.34 8.18
N ARG A 163 -23.96 5.07 9.44
CA ARG A 163 -22.80 4.25 9.80
C ARG A 163 -22.91 2.88 9.12
N LEU A 164 -21.82 2.45 8.49
CA LEU A 164 -21.69 1.17 7.83
C LEU A 164 -20.86 0.24 8.73
N THR A 165 -21.36 -0.95 9.00
CA THR A 165 -20.65 -1.89 9.88
C THR A 165 -19.69 -2.78 9.10
N THR A 166 -18.62 -3.24 9.76
CA THR A 166 -17.69 -4.23 9.18
C THR A 166 -18.37 -5.57 8.95
N PHE A 167 -19.39 -5.91 9.76
CA PHE A 167 -20.20 -7.11 9.60
C PHE A 167 -21.05 -7.07 8.32
N GLU A 168 -21.80 -5.97 8.08
CA GLU A 168 -22.57 -5.78 6.85
C GLU A 168 -21.68 -5.88 5.59
N LYS A 169 -20.44 -5.40 5.68
CA LYS A 169 -19.46 -5.47 4.59
C LYS A 169 -18.65 -6.77 4.54
N GLN A 170 -18.79 -7.66 5.53
CA GLN A 170 -17.94 -8.84 5.69
C GLN A 170 -16.43 -8.52 5.73
N TRP A 171 -16.07 -7.35 6.26
CA TRP A 171 -14.69 -6.86 6.36
C TRP A 171 -14.09 -7.00 7.78
N THR A 172 -14.62 -7.93 8.56
CA THR A 172 -14.29 -8.16 9.98
C THR A 172 -12.83 -8.59 10.23
N SER A 173 -12.10 -8.99 9.20
CA SER A 173 -10.69 -9.43 9.31
C SER A 173 -9.66 -8.30 9.31
N LYS A 174 -10.08 -7.06 9.01
CA LYS A 174 -9.19 -5.91 8.85
C LYS A 174 -9.24 -5.01 10.07
N CYS A 175 -8.07 -4.53 10.50
CA CYS A 175 -7.99 -3.63 11.65
C CYS A 175 -8.38 -2.18 11.30
N ILE A 176 -8.20 -1.77 10.04
CA ILE A 176 -8.69 -0.50 9.50
C ILE A 176 -9.42 -0.85 8.20
N ALA A 177 -10.70 -0.46 8.10
CA ALA A 177 -11.53 -0.68 6.93
C ALA A 177 -12.02 0.66 6.37
N ILE A 178 -11.71 0.93 5.10
CA ILE A 178 -12.06 2.18 4.41
C ILE A 178 -12.65 1.80 3.06
N GLU A 179 -13.92 2.12 2.86
CA GLU A 179 -14.65 1.90 1.61
C GLU A 179 -14.27 2.97 0.58
N ASP A 180 -13.94 2.56 -0.65
CA ASP A 180 -13.89 3.49 -1.78
C ASP A 180 -15.32 3.98 -2.12
N PRO A 181 -15.52 5.29 -2.37
CA PRO A 181 -16.84 5.86 -2.58
C PRO A 181 -17.55 5.36 -3.85
N PHE A 182 -16.84 4.78 -4.82
CA PHE A 182 -17.42 4.23 -6.04
C PHE A 182 -17.20 2.72 -6.17
N ASP A 183 -15.96 2.22 -6.05
CA ASP A 183 -15.68 0.77 -6.04
C ASP A 183 -16.00 0.19 -4.65
N LEU A 184 -17.27 -0.14 -4.39
CA LEU A 184 -17.72 -0.53 -3.04
C LEU A 184 -17.13 -1.86 -2.55
N ASN A 185 -16.49 -2.62 -3.43
CA ASN A 185 -15.75 -3.84 -3.08
C ASN A 185 -14.30 -3.55 -2.71
N HIS A 186 -13.82 -2.33 -2.93
CA HIS A 186 -12.46 -1.92 -2.62
C HIS A 186 -12.33 -1.38 -1.21
N ASN A 187 -11.70 -2.19 -0.36
CA ASN A 187 -11.23 -1.74 0.96
C ASN A 187 -9.79 -1.22 0.85
N LEU A 188 -9.60 0.10 1.00
CA LEU A 188 -8.27 0.73 0.94
C LEU A 188 -7.35 0.28 2.09
N GLY A 189 -7.91 -0.17 3.21
CA GLY A 189 -7.18 -0.73 4.35
C GLY A 189 -6.76 -2.20 4.17
N ALA A 190 -7.18 -2.88 3.10
CA ALA A 190 -6.99 -4.33 2.95
C ALA A 190 -5.52 -4.78 2.98
N GLY A 191 -4.60 -3.92 2.53
CA GLY A 191 -3.15 -4.17 2.48
C GLY A 191 -2.41 -3.90 3.80
N VAL A 192 -3.06 -3.22 4.76
CA VAL A 192 -2.44 -2.80 6.02
C VAL A 192 -2.32 -4.01 6.95
N SER A 193 -1.10 -4.26 7.45
CA SER A 193 -0.85 -5.33 8.41
C SER A 193 -1.23 -4.92 9.83
N ARG A 194 -1.37 -5.88 10.75
CA ARG A 194 -1.62 -5.57 12.17
C ARG A 194 -0.50 -4.72 12.78
N LYS A 195 0.77 -5.06 12.50
CA LYS A 195 1.92 -4.26 12.96
C LYS A 195 1.87 -2.82 12.42
N MET A 196 1.57 -2.66 11.13
CA MET A 196 1.41 -1.33 10.53
C MET A 196 0.22 -0.58 11.13
N THR A 197 -0.88 -1.27 11.43
CA THR A 197 -2.03 -0.66 12.09
C THR A 197 -1.64 -0.12 13.46
N ASN A 198 -0.96 -0.93 14.28
CA ASN A 198 -0.49 -0.48 15.59
C ASN A 198 0.43 0.74 15.48
N PHE A 199 1.32 0.74 14.48
CA PHE A 199 2.20 1.88 14.21
C PHE A 199 1.42 3.15 13.84
N ILE A 200 0.43 3.05 12.93
CA ILE A 200 -0.45 4.15 12.55
C ILE A 200 -1.22 4.67 13.77
N MET A 201 -1.86 3.78 14.54
CA MET A 201 -2.65 4.19 15.71
C MET A 201 -1.79 4.85 16.79
N LYS A 202 -0.56 4.35 17.00
CA LYS A 202 0.39 4.97 17.94
C LYS A 202 0.75 6.39 17.50
N ALA A 203 0.99 6.62 16.21
CA ALA A 203 1.23 7.95 15.66
C ALA A 203 0.04 8.90 15.85
N PHE A 204 -1.20 8.42 15.66
CA PHE A 204 -2.41 9.21 15.94
C PHE A 204 -2.54 9.56 17.43
N ILE A 205 -2.29 8.61 18.34
CA ILE A 205 -2.35 8.83 19.79
C ILE A 205 -1.29 9.86 20.22
N ASN A 206 -0.07 9.74 19.72
CA ASN A 206 1.02 10.67 20.02
C ASN A 206 0.74 12.05 19.42
N GLY A 207 0.23 12.11 18.18
CA GLY A 207 -0.26 13.34 17.56
C GLY A 207 -1.32 14.02 18.42
N ARG A 208 -2.35 13.30 18.87
CA ARG A 208 -3.39 13.84 19.75
C ARG A 208 -2.79 14.46 21.01
N LYS A 209 -1.87 13.76 21.68
CA LYS A 209 -1.20 14.28 22.88
C LYS A 209 -0.44 15.57 22.56
N LEU A 210 0.32 15.60 21.47
CA LEU A 210 1.14 16.73 21.08
C LEU A 210 0.30 17.96 20.73
N PHE A 211 -0.70 17.81 19.84
CA PHE A 211 -1.59 18.90 19.40
C PHE A 211 -2.61 19.32 20.47
N GLY A 212 -2.93 18.44 21.43
CA GLY A 212 -3.84 18.75 22.54
C GLY A 212 -3.16 19.36 23.77
N THR A 213 -1.83 19.43 23.80
CA THR A 213 -1.09 20.06 24.89
C THR A 213 -0.93 21.56 24.60
N PRO A 214 -1.18 22.48 25.56
CA PRO A 214 -1.13 23.93 25.34
C PRO A 214 0.29 24.52 25.18
N PHE A 215 1.25 23.69 24.79
CA PHE A 215 2.61 24.11 24.47
C PHE A 215 2.76 24.17 22.94
N TYR A 216 3.47 25.16 22.42
CA TYR A 216 3.69 25.36 20.98
C TYR A 216 5.11 24.97 20.58
N PRO A 217 5.41 23.68 20.41
CA PRO A 217 6.70 23.25 19.93
C PRO A 217 6.85 23.50 18.42
N ASP A 218 8.06 23.86 17.99
CA ASP A 218 8.42 23.94 16.56
C ASP A 218 8.48 22.55 15.85
N TYR A 219 8.11 21.48 16.55
CA TYR A 219 8.27 20.08 16.13
C TYR A 219 6.95 19.29 16.05
N PHE A 220 5.81 19.96 15.84
CA PHE A 220 4.48 19.31 15.72
C PHE A 220 4.44 18.12 14.75
N PHE A 221 5.25 18.17 13.68
CA PHE A 221 5.31 17.14 12.64
C PHE A 221 6.63 16.36 12.62
N ASP A 222 7.42 16.40 13.71
CA ASP A 222 8.61 15.58 13.81
C ASP A 222 8.22 14.10 13.88
N SER A 223 8.59 13.35 12.84
CA SER A 223 8.34 11.92 12.75
C SER A 223 8.86 11.16 13.97
N LYS A 224 10.02 11.53 14.55
CA LYS A 224 10.57 10.86 15.71
C LYS A 224 9.72 11.07 16.95
N VAL A 225 9.10 12.24 17.11
CA VAL A 225 8.20 12.51 18.22
C VAL A 225 6.89 11.75 18.03
N LEU A 226 6.34 11.76 16.82
CA LEU A 226 5.08 11.07 16.54
C LEU A 226 5.21 9.54 16.63
N THR A 227 6.38 8.98 16.31
CA THR A 227 6.60 7.52 16.27
C THR A 227 7.47 6.99 17.41
N ASP A 228 7.83 7.82 18.39
CA ASP A 228 8.83 7.54 19.44
C ASP A 228 10.18 7.05 18.87
N GLY A 229 10.57 7.56 17.70
CA GLY A 229 11.79 7.18 17.00
C GLY A 229 11.73 5.83 16.26
N GLU A 230 10.63 5.09 16.40
CA GLU A 230 10.44 3.80 15.73
C GLU A 230 10.24 3.99 14.22
N LEU A 231 10.81 3.07 13.45
CA LEU A 231 10.63 3.02 12.00
C LEU A 231 9.36 2.26 11.63
N ALA A 232 8.71 2.69 10.54
CA ALA A 232 7.52 2.03 10.03
C ALA A 232 7.81 0.56 9.69
N PRO A 233 6.95 -0.40 10.10
CA PRO A 233 7.15 -1.82 9.82
C PRO A 233 7.26 -2.12 8.32
N ASN A 234 8.33 -2.81 7.91
CA ASN A 234 8.62 -3.09 6.50
C ASN A 234 8.62 -4.60 6.17
N ASP A 235 8.03 -5.44 7.02
CA ASP A 235 8.05 -6.91 6.89
C ASP A 235 7.50 -7.45 5.55
N ARG A 236 6.59 -6.71 4.92
CA ARG A 236 5.99 -7.07 3.62
C ARG A 236 6.76 -6.50 2.43
N CYS A 237 7.78 -5.68 2.68
CA CYS A 237 8.55 -5.02 1.65
C CYS A 237 9.70 -5.89 1.15
N CYS A 238 10.03 -5.76 -0.13
CA CYS A 238 11.22 -6.37 -0.71
C CYS A 238 12.48 -5.84 -0.01
N ARG A 239 13.34 -6.74 0.48
CA ARG A 239 14.57 -6.38 1.21
C ARG A 239 15.61 -5.62 0.37
N ILE A 240 15.46 -5.59 -0.95
CA ILE A 240 16.38 -4.88 -1.85
C ILE A 240 15.94 -3.44 -2.11
N CYS A 241 14.64 -3.19 -2.32
CA CYS A 241 14.15 -1.86 -2.71
C CYS A 241 13.16 -1.23 -1.73
N GLY A 242 12.72 -1.95 -0.69
CA GLY A 242 11.76 -1.48 0.30
C GLY A 242 10.32 -1.36 -0.23
N LYS A 243 10.00 -1.85 -1.43
CA LYS A 243 8.65 -1.78 -2.02
C LYS A 243 7.93 -3.14 -1.96
N ILE A 244 6.61 -3.12 -1.88
CA ILE A 244 5.75 -4.32 -1.87
C ILE A 244 5.47 -4.86 -3.29
N GLY A 245 4.80 -6.01 -3.39
CA GLY A 245 4.16 -6.48 -4.64
C GLY A 245 5.06 -7.28 -5.61
N HIS A 246 6.27 -7.67 -5.21
CA HIS A 246 7.16 -8.49 -6.03
C HIS A 246 8.09 -9.36 -5.18
N TYR A 247 8.52 -10.49 -5.74
CA TYR A 247 9.57 -11.30 -5.12
C TYR A 247 10.95 -10.66 -5.32
N MET A 248 11.90 -10.98 -4.44
CA MET A 248 13.27 -10.45 -4.49
C MET A 248 13.95 -10.69 -5.85
N LYS A 249 13.67 -11.84 -6.48
CA LYS A 249 14.19 -12.20 -7.82
C LYS A 249 13.74 -11.22 -8.92
N ASP A 250 12.53 -10.66 -8.77
CA ASP A 250 11.87 -9.76 -9.71
C ASP A 250 12.10 -8.28 -9.39
N CYS A 251 12.92 -7.97 -8.38
CA CYS A 251 13.16 -6.61 -7.93
C CYS A 251 13.81 -5.75 -9.03
N PRO A 252 13.21 -4.59 -9.40
CA PRO A 252 13.76 -3.70 -10.42
C PRO A 252 15.17 -3.18 -10.07
N LYS A 253 15.44 -2.91 -8.79
CA LYS A 253 16.77 -2.50 -8.31
C LYS A 253 17.79 -3.64 -8.37
N ARG A 254 17.35 -4.90 -8.22
CA ARG A 254 18.22 -6.08 -8.40
C ARG A 254 18.70 -6.22 -9.84
N ARG A 255 17.81 -6.03 -10.83
CA ARG A 255 18.19 -6.07 -12.26
C ARG A 255 19.25 -5.01 -12.61
N ARG A 256 19.19 -3.81 -12.02
CA ARG A 256 20.23 -2.79 -12.19
C ARG A 256 21.57 -3.17 -11.57
N LEU A 257 21.57 -3.78 -10.38
CA LEU A 257 22.81 -4.27 -9.74
C LEU A 257 23.51 -5.36 -10.59
N PHE A 258 22.73 -6.25 -11.22
CA PHE A 258 23.29 -7.22 -12.16
C PHE A 258 23.76 -6.57 -13.47
N SER A 259 23.00 -5.62 -14.03
CA SER A 259 23.41 -4.88 -15.23
C SER A 259 24.73 -4.12 -15.03
N LEU A 260 24.90 -3.45 -13.88
CA LEU A 260 26.14 -2.76 -13.54
C LEU A 260 27.30 -3.73 -13.24
N ARG A 261 27.02 -4.89 -12.64
CA ARG A 261 28.02 -5.96 -12.47
C ARG A 261 28.48 -6.51 -13.81
N SER A 262 27.56 -6.82 -14.71
CA SER A 262 27.87 -7.30 -16.07
C SER A 262 28.66 -6.26 -16.87
N GLN A 263 28.40 -4.96 -16.66
CA GLN A 263 29.20 -3.89 -17.27
C GLN A 263 30.61 -3.82 -16.69
N LYS A 264 30.78 -4.08 -15.40
CA LYS A 264 32.11 -4.21 -14.76
C LYS A 264 32.90 -5.46 -15.21
N TYR A 265 32.22 -6.50 -15.69
CA TYR A 265 32.87 -7.70 -16.26
C TYR A 265 33.23 -7.54 -17.75
N PHE A 266 32.75 -6.51 -18.44
CA PHE A 266 33.09 -6.25 -19.85
C PHE A 266 34.28 -5.27 -19.99
N CYS A 267 34.47 -4.35 -19.04
CA CYS A 267 35.58 -3.38 -19.08
C CYS A 267 36.89 -3.88 -18.43
N GLN A 268 37.06 -5.19 -18.23
CA GLN A 268 38.21 -5.76 -17.51
C GLN A 268 38.97 -6.83 -18.28
N TYR A 269 38.75 -6.95 -19.60
CA TYR A 269 39.41 -7.96 -20.45
C TYR A 269 40.35 -7.41 -21.52
N GLU A 270 40.72 -6.14 -21.44
CA GLU A 270 41.97 -5.66 -22.02
C GLU A 270 42.73 -4.96 -20.89
N ASP A 271 43.95 -5.43 -20.67
CA ASP A 271 45.00 -4.88 -19.80
C ASP A 271 44.96 -5.19 -18.27
N ILE A 272 45.88 -6.10 -17.91
CA ILE A 272 46.83 -6.08 -16.77
C ILE A 272 46.76 -7.30 -15.83
N LYS A 273 47.76 -8.17 -16.07
CA LYS A 273 48.64 -8.95 -15.17
C LYS A 273 48.14 -9.41 -13.79
N GLU A 274 48.46 -10.68 -13.54
CA GLU A 274 48.52 -11.36 -12.25
C GLU A 274 49.11 -10.48 -11.15
N GLU A 275 48.36 -10.29 -10.05
CA GLU A 275 48.87 -10.41 -8.67
C GLU A 275 47.71 -10.33 -7.65
N GLU A 276 47.72 -11.33 -6.76
CA GLU A 276 47.07 -11.44 -5.44
C GLU A 276 45.59 -11.01 -5.27
N ARG A 277 44.67 -11.99 -5.38
CA ARG A 277 43.40 -11.97 -4.62
C ARG A 277 43.53 -12.85 -3.39
N GLU A 278 43.60 -12.22 -2.22
CA GLU A 278 43.41 -12.92 -0.95
C GLU A 278 42.06 -13.68 -0.93
N PRO A 279 42.03 -14.98 -0.58
CA PRO A 279 40.80 -15.75 -0.50
C PRO A 279 40.00 -15.33 0.74
N LYS A 280 38.79 -14.82 0.55
CA LYS A 280 37.84 -14.65 1.66
C LYS A 280 37.50 -16.00 2.26
N ASP A 281 37.90 -16.18 3.51
CA ASP A 281 37.61 -17.28 4.41
C ASP A 281 36.14 -17.77 4.29
N ARG A 282 35.93 -18.88 3.56
CA ARG A 282 34.65 -19.60 3.53
C ARG A 282 34.69 -20.74 4.55
N ARG A 283 34.00 -20.54 5.68
CA ARG A 283 33.68 -21.60 6.65
C ARG A 283 32.53 -22.47 6.15
N CYS A 284 32.67 -23.78 6.32
CA CYS A 284 31.62 -24.73 6.09
C CYS A 284 30.50 -24.54 7.12
N PHE A 285 29.27 -24.30 6.67
CA PHE A 285 28.10 -24.09 7.55
C PHE A 285 27.65 -25.32 8.35
N GLN A 286 28.29 -26.49 8.16
CA GLN A 286 27.91 -27.74 8.85
C GLN A 286 28.92 -28.14 9.94
N CYS A 287 30.23 -28.04 9.68
CA CYS A 287 31.27 -28.38 10.66
C CYS A 287 32.05 -27.16 11.19
N GLY A 288 31.92 -25.99 10.55
CA GLY A 288 32.65 -24.78 10.91
C GLY A 288 34.05 -24.67 10.30
N ASP A 289 34.57 -25.74 9.68
CA ASP A 289 35.93 -25.76 9.13
C ASP A 289 36.11 -24.91 7.87
N MET A 290 37.34 -24.46 7.67
CA MET A 290 37.76 -23.67 6.52
C MET A 290 38.03 -24.55 5.29
N GLY A 291 37.93 -23.98 4.08
CA GLY A 291 38.43 -24.60 2.85
C GLY A 291 37.43 -25.42 2.04
N HIS A 292 36.18 -25.56 2.50
CA HIS A 292 35.11 -26.23 1.75
C HIS A 292 33.72 -25.66 2.09
N VAL A 293 32.72 -25.93 1.23
CA VAL A 293 31.32 -25.57 1.49
C VAL A 293 30.52 -26.80 1.90
N ARG A 294 29.34 -26.62 2.51
CA ARG A 294 28.49 -27.69 3.07
C ARG A 294 28.30 -28.93 2.17
N ARG A 295 28.26 -28.75 0.85
CA ARG A 295 28.08 -29.84 -0.13
C ARG A 295 29.29 -30.79 -0.20
N ASP A 296 30.48 -30.28 0.13
CA ASP A 296 31.76 -30.97 0.00
C ASP A 296 32.35 -31.34 1.37
N CYS A 297 31.51 -31.24 2.43
CA CYS A 297 31.90 -31.54 3.80
C CYS A 297 32.06 -33.06 3.99
N PRO A 298 33.21 -33.55 4.51
CA PRO A 298 33.44 -34.98 4.74
C PRO A 298 32.37 -35.61 5.66
N GLU A 299 31.91 -34.85 6.65
CA GLU A 299 30.85 -35.22 7.59
C GLU A 299 29.46 -35.34 6.95
N TYR A 300 29.26 -34.79 5.74
CA TYR A 300 27.96 -34.84 5.05
C TYR A 300 27.61 -36.25 4.56
N ARG A 301 28.60 -37.13 4.34
CA ARG A 301 28.36 -38.50 3.85
C ARG A 301 27.93 -39.49 4.94
N HIS A 302 28.11 -39.19 6.22
CA HIS A 302 27.81 -40.13 7.31
C HIS A 302 26.35 -40.13 7.79
N LEU A 303 25.51 -39.21 7.33
CA LEU A 303 24.07 -39.17 7.67
C LEU A 303 23.18 -39.96 6.70
N LYS A 304 23.72 -40.54 5.62
CA LYS A 304 22.95 -41.29 4.61
C LYS A 304 23.17 -42.81 4.59
N GLN A 305 23.99 -43.36 5.50
CA GLN A 305 24.20 -44.81 5.60
C GLN A 305 23.73 -45.37 6.95
N ARG A 306 22.42 -45.60 7.06
CA ARG A 306 21.84 -46.76 7.75
C ARG A 306 20.70 -47.29 6.88
N THR A 307 20.98 -48.35 6.14
CA THR A 307 20.00 -49.22 5.43
C THR A 307 19.68 -50.45 6.34
N PRO A 308 18.91 -51.47 5.91
CA PRO A 308 17.47 -51.65 6.21
C PRO A 308 17.14 -52.95 7.00
N GLY A 309 15.98 -53.03 7.67
CA GLY A 309 15.29 -54.31 7.98
C GLY A 309 15.01 -54.69 9.45
N ALA A 310 13.73 -54.51 9.87
CA ALA A 310 12.81 -55.37 10.68
C ALA A 310 13.22 -56.01 12.04
N PRO A 311 12.27 -56.53 12.88
CA PRO A 311 10.85 -56.17 13.13
C PRO A 311 10.50 -55.98 14.64
N GLY A 312 9.37 -55.30 14.91
CA GLY A 312 8.45 -55.56 16.02
C GLY A 312 8.86 -55.23 17.48
N LYS A 313 8.09 -54.35 18.13
CA LYS A 313 7.37 -54.65 19.40
C LYS A 313 6.34 -53.57 19.69
N HIS A 314 5.09 -53.99 19.78
CA HIS A 314 3.98 -53.23 20.34
C HIS A 314 4.29 -52.83 21.79
N ASN A 315 3.92 -51.61 22.18
CA ASN A 315 3.21 -51.43 23.44
C ASN A 315 2.33 -50.18 23.43
N VAL A 316 1.24 -50.34 24.17
CA VAL A 316 -0.04 -49.65 24.17
C VAL A 316 -0.01 -48.44 25.13
N HIS A 317 -1.06 -47.61 25.03
CA HIS A 317 -1.54 -46.57 25.97
C HIS A 317 -0.95 -45.15 25.84
N LEU A 318 -1.71 -44.06 25.98
CA LEU A 318 -3.14 -43.85 26.29
C LEU A 318 -3.51 -42.44 25.79
N ARG A 319 -4.66 -42.30 25.13
CA ARG A 319 -5.34 -41.00 24.96
C ARG A 319 -5.95 -40.62 26.31
N CYS A 320 -5.73 -39.39 26.78
CA CYS A 320 -6.59 -38.80 27.79
C CYS A 320 -7.28 -37.57 27.18
N SER A 321 -8.51 -37.81 26.76
CA SER A 321 -9.57 -36.82 26.63
C SER A 321 -10.28 -36.74 27.98
N THR A 322 -10.55 -35.53 28.47
CA THR A 322 -11.57 -35.32 29.51
C THR A 322 -12.46 -34.16 29.06
N LEU A 323 -13.67 -34.53 28.65
CA LEU A 323 -14.86 -33.69 28.72
C LEU A 323 -15.50 -33.97 30.09
N ILE A 324 -16.13 -32.95 30.70
CA ILE A 324 -17.53 -32.92 31.17
C ILE A 324 -17.69 -31.86 32.28
N SER A 325 -18.45 -30.83 31.91
CA SER A 325 -19.57 -30.18 32.63
C SER A 325 -19.46 -29.79 34.11
N ALA A 326 -19.66 -28.49 34.35
CA ALA A 326 -20.81 -27.95 35.09
C ALA A 326 -21.19 -26.60 34.48
#